data_AF-A0A7X9B078-F1
#
_entry.id   AF-A0A7X9B078-F1
#
_cell.length_a   1.000
_cell.length_b   1.000
_cell.length_c   1.000
_cell.angle_alpha   90.00
_cell.angle_beta   90.00
_cell.angle_gamma   90.00
#
_symmetry.space_group_name_H-M   'P 1'
#
loop_
_entity.id
_entity.type
_entity.pdbx_description
1 polymer ?
#
loop_
_entity_poly.entity_id
_entity_poly.type
_entity_poly.pdbx_seq_one_letter_code
_entity_poly.pdbx_strand_id
1 'polypeptide(L)'
;MSEIYASLAKLLRRKKSFTVSDAEELGVSRQQLSLYCRQGRIERLARGLYSPPGLEINPHLDMELLAKKQSNFVVCLLSALRVHNFTTQLPHSLWIAIPHGARLPKLDFATLSCIRLTRKPYEYGIEIHDLHGVKVKVYSAAKTVADCFKFRNKVGMDVALEALREGHRLKLVTVSELMDAAAICRVTKIITPYVESLFP
;
A
#
# COMPACT_ATOMS: atom_id res chain seq x y z
N MET A 1 -3.60 26.42 -30.50
CA MET A 1 -2.62 25.33 -30.26
C MET A 1 -1.66 25.64 -29.11
N SER A 2 -1.23 26.87 -28.85
CA SER A 2 -0.23 27.19 -27.80
C SER A 2 -0.66 26.88 -26.36
N GLU A 3 -1.93 27.14 -26.00
CA GLU A 3 -2.43 27.01 -24.62
C GLU A 3 -2.54 25.56 -24.15
N ILE A 4 -2.98 24.67 -25.03
CA ILE A 4 -3.13 23.23 -24.78
C ILE A 4 -1.77 22.56 -24.51
N TYR A 5 -0.72 23.01 -25.20
CA TYR A 5 0.65 22.55 -24.95
C TYR A 5 1.21 23.06 -23.62
N ALA A 6 0.80 24.25 -23.19
CA ALA A 6 1.20 24.81 -21.91
C ALA A 6 0.65 23.97 -20.74
N SER A 7 -0.59 23.48 -20.83
CA SER A 7 -1.18 22.60 -19.81
C SER A 7 -0.46 21.25 -19.69
N LEU A 8 -0.12 20.61 -20.82
CA LEU A 8 0.68 19.38 -20.79
C LEU A 8 2.09 19.65 -20.24
N ALA A 9 2.74 20.74 -20.64
CA ALA A 9 4.05 21.11 -20.11
C ALA A 9 4.04 21.31 -18.59
N LYS A 10 2.95 21.87 -18.03
CA LYS A 10 2.78 21.98 -16.57
C LYS A 10 2.71 20.61 -15.88
N LEU A 11 2.01 19.63 -16.46
CA LEU A 11 1.98 18.25 -15.94
C LEU A 11 3.38 17.62 -16.00
N LEU A 12 4.05 17.74 -17.14
CA LEU A 12 5.37 17.13 -17.37
C LEU A 12 6.46 17.73 -16.47
N ARG A 13 6.41 19.04 -16.20
CA ARG A 13 7.36 19.73 -15.31
C ARG A 13 7.39 19.16 -13.89
N ARG A 14 6.29 18.54 -13.43
CA ARG A 14 6.22 17.94 -12.08
C ARG A 14 7.13 16.72 -11.94
N LYS A 15 7.55 16.09 -13.05
CA LYS A 15 8.35 14.85 -13.07
C LYS A 15 7.77 13.76 -12.15
N LYS A 16 6.44 13.62 -12.14
CA LYS A 16 5.68 12.66 -11.35
C LYS A 16 4.53 12.09 -12.18
N SER A 17 4.03 10.93 -11.78
CA SER A 17 2.81 10.38 -12.36
C SER A 17 1.60 11.26 -12.02
N PHE A 18 0.60 11.27 -12.90
CA PHE A 18 -0.61 12.06 -12.75
C PHE A 18 -1.85 11.28 -13.19
N THR A 19 -2.98 11.57 -12.55
CA THR A 19 -4.27 10.96 -12.90
C THR A 19 -4.96 11.69 -14.03
N VAL A 20 -6.04 11.09 -14.55
CA VAL A 20 -6.98 11.79 -15.44
C VAL A 20 -7.56 13.02 -14.76
N SER A 21 -7.88 12.97 -13.46
CA SER A 21 -8.42 14.11 -12.71
C SER A 21 -7.42 15.27 -12.68
N ASP A 22 -6.15 14.97 -12.36
CA ASP A 22 -5.06 15.96 -12.33
C ASP A 22 -4.89 16.66 -13.69
N ALA A 23 -5.13 15.92 -14.78
CA ALA A 23 -5.05 16.42 -16.14
C ALA A 23 -6.29 17.27 -16.52
N GLU A 24 -7.49 16.81 -16.15
CA GLU A 24 -8.74 17.54 -16.37
C GLU A 24 -8.76 18.87 -15.62
N GLU A 25 -8.21 18.93 -14.40
CA GLU A 25 -8.02 20.17 -13.62
C GLU A 25 -7.14 21.21 -14.34
N LEU A 26 -6.25 20.76 -15.23
CA LEU A 26 -5.40 21.63 -16.05
C LEU A 26 -5.96 21.82 -17.47
N GLY A 27 -7.20 21.40 -17.72
CA GLY A 27 -7.87 21.53 -19.01
C GLY A 27 -7.42 20.52 -20.06
N VAL A 28 -6.76 19.44 -19.67
CA VAL A 28 -6.34 18.36 -20.58
C VAL A 28 -7.41 17.26 -20.60
N SER A 29 -8.08 17.09 -21.74
CA SER A 29 -9.16 16.12 -21.91
C SER A 29 -8.65 14.69 -22.08
N ARG A 30 -9.52 13.69 -21.83
CA ARG A 30 -9.22 12.27 -22.06
C ARG A 30 -8.79 11.97 -23.51
N GLN A 31 -9.38 12.66 -24.49
CA GLN A 31 -9.02 12.52 -25.90
C GLN A 31 -7.59 13.02 -26.16
N GLN A 32 -7.21 14.14 -25.54
CA GLN A 32 -5.86 14.69 -25.63
C GLN A 32 -4.84 13.77 -24.95
N LEU A 33 -5.16 13.19 -23.79
CA LEU A 33 -4.29 12.19 -23.16
C LEU A 33 -4.03 10.99 -24.08
N SER A 34 -5.08 10.45 -24.72
CA SER A 34 -4.94 9.36 -25.69
C SER A 34 -4.05 9.77 -26.88
N LEU A 35 -4.25 10.98 -27.41
CA LEU A 35 -3.42 11.52 -28.48
C LEU A 35 -1.95 11.66 -28.06
N TYR A 36 -1.68 12.20 -26.88
CA TYR A 36 -0.32 12.39 -26.36
C TYR A 36 0.39 11.07 -26.06
N CYS A 37 -0.34 10.06 -25.57
CA CYS A 37 0.19 8.70 -25.46
C CYS A 37 0.61 8.16 -26.82
N ARG A 38 -0.25 8.27 -27.84
CA ARG A 38 0.07 7.79 -29.20
C ARG A 38 1.25 8.54 -29.83
N GLN A 39 1.46 9.80 -29.45
CA GLN A 39 2.61 10.61 -29.88
C GLN A 39 3.89 10.35 -29.06
N GLY A 40 3.86 9.46 -28.06
CA GLY A 40 5.01 9.18 -27.18
C GLY A 40 5.36 10.34 -26.23
N ARG A 41 4.46 11.31 -26.06
CA ARG A 41 4.69 12.49 -25.21
C ARG A 41 4.42 12.24 -23.73
N ILE A 42 3.62 11.22 -23.45
CA ILE A 42 3.34 10.69 -22.11
C ILE A 42 3.23 9.18 -22.23
N GLU A 43 3.48 8.48 -21.14
CA GLU A 43 3.33 7.03 -21.04
C GLU A 43 2.13 6.70 -20.15
N ARG A 44 1.39 5.66 -20.53
CA ARG A 44 0.26 5.17 -19.73
C ARG A 44 0.74 4.05 -18.82
N LEU A 45 0.89 4.34 -17.54
CA LEU A 45 1.31 3.35 -16.54
C LEU A 45 0.19 2.37 -16.20
N ALA A 46 -1.05 2.85 -16.13
CA ALA A 46 -2.23 2.05 -15.85
C ALA A 46 -3.50 2.74 -16.36
N ARG A 47 -4.66 2.08 -16.22
CA ARG A 47 -5.94 2.72 -16.55
C ARG A 47 -6.15 3.95 -15.65
N GLY A 48 -6.10 5.13 -16.26
CA GLY A 48 -6.34 6.40 -15.58
C GLY A 48 -5.11 7.01 -14.92
N LEU A 49 -3.92 6.42 -15.11
CA LEU A 49 -2.64 6.93 -14.64
C LEU A 49 -1.65 7.07 -15.79
N TYR A 50 -1.01 8.24 -15.84
CA TYR A 50 -0.06 8.62 -16.86
C TYR A 50 1.22 9.15 -16.23
N SER A 51 2.30 9.16 -17.00
CA SER A 51 3.58 9.69 -16.57
C SER A 51 4.32 10.39 -17.71
N PRO A 52 5.26 11.29 -17.40
CA PRO A 52 6.28 11.71 -18.35
C PRO A 52 7.04 10.50 -18.93
N PRO A 53 7.46 10.56 -20.20
CA PRO A 53 8.27 9.49 -20.78
C PRO A 53 9.56 9.25 -20.01
N GLY A 54 9.93 7.99 -19.83
CA GLY A 54 11.16 7.60 -19.12
C GLY A 54 11.17 7.93 -17.62
N LEU A 55 10.02 8.23 -17.01
CA LEU A 55 9.91 8.35 -15.56
C LEU A 55 10.15 6.97 -14.93
N GLU A 56 10.98 6.91 -13.89
CA GLU A 56 11.17 5.69 -13.12
C GLU A 56 9.83 5.24 -12.51
N ILE A 57 9.49 3.96 -12.73
CA ILE A 57 8.21 3.40 -12.30
C ILE A 57 8.24 3.19 -10.79
N ASN A 58 7.23 3.71 -10.10
CA ASN A 58 7.03 3.43 -8.68
C ASN A 58 6.82 1.92 -8.46
N PRO A 59 7.66 1.23 -7.67
CA PRO A 59 7.49 -0.19 -7.34
C PRO A 59 6.19 -0.53 -6.60
N HIS A 60 5.47 0.50 -6.12
CA HIS A 60 4.19 0.45 -5.42
C HIS A 60 3.06 1.14 -6.22
N LEU A 61 3.05 0.96 -7.54
CA LEU A 61 2.10 1.59 -8.47
C LEU A 61 0.62 1.38 -8.10
N ASP A 62 0.30 0.20 -7.58
CA ASP A 62 -1.02 -0.17 -7.08
C ASP A 62 -1.44 0.67 -5.86
N MET A 63 -0.54 0.85 -4.88
CA MET A 63 -0.74 1.71 -3.71
C MET A 63 -0.88 3.17 -4.12
N GLU A 64 -0.04 3.64 -5.05
CA GLU A 64 -0.09 4.99 -5.60
C GLU A 64 -1.46 5.27 -6.22
N LEU A 65 -1.99 4.32 -6.98
CA LEU A 65 -3.28 4.48 -7.63
C LEU A 65 -4.45 4.51 -6.66
N LEU A 66 -4.43 3.69 -5.61
CA LEU A 66 -5.45 3.76 -4.58
C LEU A 66 -5.37 5.06 -3.77
N ALA A 67 -4.16 5.52 -3.46
CA ALA A 67 -3.93 6.77 -2.73
C ALA A 67 -4.44 7.97 -3.54
N LYS A 68 -4.10 8.05 -4.83
CA LYS A 68 -4.59 9.11 -5.74
C LYS A 68 -6.11 9.06 -5.96
N LYS A 69 -6.72 7.87 -5.92
CA LYS A 69 -8.19 7.69 -5.92
C LYS A 69 -8.85 8.08 -4.59
N GLN A 70 -8.09 8.51 -3.58
CA GLN A 70 -8.57 8.84 -2.24
C GLN A 70 -9.40 7.71 -1.61
N SER A 71 -9.02 6.46 -1.91
CA SER A 71 -9.70 5.30 -1.34
C SER A 71 -9.40 5.21 0.16
N ASN A 72 -10.40 4.86 0.98
CA ASN A 72 -10.18 4.62 2.41
C ASN A 72 -9.67 3.19 2.62
N PHE A 73 -8.36 3.03 2.74
CA PHE A 73 -7.70 1.75 3.00
C PHE A 73 -6.43 1.94 3.86
N VAL A 74 -5.95 0.84 4.41
CA VAL A 74 -4.63 0.74 5.07
C VAL A 74 -3.92 -0.49 4.49
N VAL A 75 -2.66 -0.35 4.08
CA VAL A 75 -1.85 -1.49 3.60
C VAL A 75 -1.56 -2.44 4.77
N CYS A 76 -1.77 -3.74 4.56
CA CYS A 76 -1.68 -4.75 5.62
C CYS A 76 -0.96 -6.03 5.17
N LEU A 77 -0.72 -6.95 6.12
CA LEU A 77 -0.20 -8.30 5.87
C LEU A 77 1.05 -8.28 4.97
N LEU A 78 1.15 -9.17 3.97
CA LEU A 78 2.32 -9.31 3.10
C LEU A 78 2.75 -7.99 2.45
N SER A 79 1.80 -7.12 2.08
CA SER A 79 2.14 -5.82 1.51
C SER A 79 2.73 -4.86 2.53
N ALA A 80 2.26 -4.89 3.79
CA ALA A 80 2.87 -4.11 4.87
C ALA A 80 4.25 -4.66 5.25
N LEU A 81 4.41 -5.99 5.31
CA LEU A 81 5.72 -6.62 5.52
C LEU A 81 6.75 -6.16 4.48
N ARG A 82 6.35 -6.08 3.21
CA ARG A 82 7.19 -5.59 2.12
C ARG A 82 7.55 -4.12 2.28
N VAL A 83 6.61 -3.26 2.66
CA VAL A 83 6.89 -1.82 2.88
C VAL A 83 7.91 -1.62 4.00
N HIS A 84 7.82 -2.41 5.07
CA HIS A 84 8.74 -2.37 6.21
C HIS A 84 10.02 -3.20 6.00
N ASN A 85 10.19 -3.85 4.85
CA ASN A 85 11.36 -4.66 4.47
C ASN A 85 11.69 -5.82 5.43
N PHE A 86 10.68 -6.50 5.98
CA PHE A 86 10.89 -7.65 6.88
C PHE A 86 10.15 -8.93 6.44
N THR A 87 10.15 -9.17 5.13
CA THR A 87 9.74 -10.43 4.51
C THR A 87 10.58 -10.73 3.27
N THR A 88 10.77 -12.01 2.99
CA THR A 88 11.33 -12.49 1.72
C THR A 88 10.24 -12.81 0.68
N GLN A 89 8.97 -12.74 1.08
CA GLN A 89 7.84 -13.08 0.23
C GLN A 89 7.52 -11.96 -0.76
N LEU A 90 7.27 -12.34 -2.01
CA LEU A 90 6.77 -11.43 -3.06
C LEU A 90 5.26 -11.64 -3.23
N PRO A 91 4.40 -10.76 -2.65
CA PRO A 91 2.97 -10.93 -2.75
C PRO A 91 2.48 -10.73 -4.19
N HIS A 92 1.67 -11.68 -4.69
CA HIS A 92 1.01 -11.58 -6.00
C HIS A 92 -0.17 -10.60 -6.04
N SER A 93 -0.57 -10.07 -4.89
CA SER A 93 -1.69 -9.14 -4.74
C SER A 93 -1.36 -8.04 -3.73
N LEU A 94 -2.04 -6.90 -3.88
CA LEU A 94 -1.99 -5.84 -2.87
C LEU A 94 -2.93 -6.18 -1.73
N TRP A 95 -2.36 -6.36 -0.53
CA TRP A 95 -3.09 -6.60 0.70
C TRP A 95 -3.51 -5.29 1.36
N ILE A 96 -4.81 -5.10 1.49
CA ILE A 96 -5.42 -3.93 2.12
C ILE A 96 -6.41 -4.31 3.21
N ALA A 97 -6.47 -3.49 4.24
CA ALA A 97 -7.53 -3.47 5.22
C ALA A 97 -8.49 -2.31 4.94
N ILE A 98 -9.78 -2.58 5.11
CA ILE A 98 -10.84 -1.56 5.08
C ILE A 98 -11.75 -1.72 6.30
N PRO A 99 -12.46 -0.67 6.72
CA PRO A 99 -13.45 -0.77 7.79
C PRO A 99 -14.55 -1.77 7.43
N HIS A 100 -15.11 -2.44 8.42
CA HIS A 100 -16.31 -3.26 8.22
C HIS A 100 -17.44 -2.43 7.59
N GLY A 101 -18.10 -2.96 6.56
CA GLY A 101 -19.13 -2.25 5.80
C GLY A 101 -18.61 -1.29 4.72
N ALA A 102 -17.30 -1.04 4.64
CA ALA A 102 -16.74 -0.21 3.59
C ALA A 102 -16.74 -0.92 2.22
N ARG A 103 -16.90 -0.12 1.17
CA ARG A 103 -16.82 -0.58 -0.22
C ARG A 103 -15.36 -0.90 -0.58
N LEU A 104 -15.15 -2.08 -1.17
CA LEU A 104 -13.84 -2.46 -1.70
C LEU A 104 -13.46 -1.54 -2.87
N PRO A 105 -12.28 -0.89 -2.85
CA PRO A 105 -11.82 -0.11 -4.00
C PRO A 105 -11.55 -1.02 -5.19
N LYS A 106 -11.60 -0.46 -6.41
CA LYS A 106 -11.34 -1.20 -7.65
C LYS A 106 -9.98 -0.80 -8.24
N LEU A 107 -9.20 -1.82 -8.57
CA LEU A 107 -7.94 -1.75 -9.33
C LEU A 107 -8.08 -2.67 -10.53
N ASP A 108 -7.90 -2.12 -11.73
CA ASP A 108 -8.20 -2.85 -12.98
C ASP A 108 -7.00 -3.70 -13.48
N PHE A 109 -5.80 -3.43 -12.98
CA PHE A 109 -4.54 -4.05 -13.45
C PHE A 109 -3.78 -4.79 -12.33
N ALA A 110 -4.31 -4.78 -11.11
CA ALA A 110 -3.70 -5.42 -9.95
C ALA A 110 -4.77 -6.16 -9.15
N THR A 111 -4.41 -7.33 -8.61
CA THR A 111 -5.29 -8.11 -7.74
C THR A 111 -5.28 -7.51 -6.33
N LEU A 112 -6.46 -7.41 -5.72
CA LEU A 112 -6.61 -6.92 -4.35
C LEU A 112 -6.99 -8.07 -3.42
N SER A 113 -6.17 -8.28 -2.38
CA SER A 113 -6.54 -9.12 -1.24
C SER A 113 -7.02 -8.24 -0.11
N CYS A 114 -8.27 -8.44 0.32
CA CYS A 114 -8.90 -7.54 1.29
C CYS A 114 -9.21 -8.24 2.63
N ILE A 115 -8.85 -7.57 3.71
CA ILE A 115 -9.31 -7.86 5.06
C ILE A 115 -10.28 -6.77 5.52
N ARG A 116 -11.41 -7.18 6.10
CA ARG A 116 -12.34 -6.25 6.75
C ARG A 116 -12.12 -6.32 8.26
N LEU A 117 -11.90 -5.16 8.87
CA LEU A 117 -11.64 -5.05 10.31
C LEU A 117 -12.74 -4.27 11.01
N THR A 118 -13.07 -4.69 12.22
CA THR A 118 -13.87 -3.89 13.14
C THR A 118 -13.06 -2.68 13.62
N ARG A 119 -13.75 -1.66 14.13
CA ARG A 119 -13.17 -0.35 14.42
C ARG A 119 -11.83 -0.39 15.19
N LYS A 120 -11.80 -1.07 16.35
CA LYS A 120 -10.61 -1.09 17.22
C LYS A 120 -9.36 -1.67 16.52
N PRO A 121 -9.38 -2.89 15.94
CA PRO A 121 -8.25 -3.40 15.15
C PRO A 121 -7.94 -2.60 13.88
N TYR A 122 -8.93 -1.91 13.31
CA TYR A 122 -8.72 -1.11 12.10
C TYR A 122 -7.92 0.16 12.38
N GLU A 123 -8.25 0.87 13.47
CA GLU A 123 -7.67 2.18 13.81
C GLU A 123 -6.28 2.07 14.46
N TYR A 124 -5.98 0.95 15.12
CA TYR A 124 -4.71 0.77 15.84
C TYR A 124 -3.52 0.56 14.90
N GLY A 125 -2.40 1.22 15.22
CA GLY A 125 -1.11 1.02 14.56
C GLY A 125 -1.09 1.51 13.12
N ILE A 126 -1.88 2.52 12.74
CA ILE A 126 -1.79 3.13 11.41
C ILE A 126 -0.62 4.13 11.39
N GLU A 127 0.29 3.94 10.44
CA GLU A 127 1.40 4.84 10.14
C GLU A 127 1.24 5.43 8.73
N ILE A 128 1.88 6.57 8.49
CA ILE A 128 1.94 7.20 7.16
C ILE A 128 3.35 7.04 6.62
N HIS A 129 3.47 6.32 5.50
CA HIS A 129 4.73 6.11 4.79
C HIS A 129 4.74 6.94 3.50
N ASP A 130 5.88 7.54 3.18
CA ASP A 130 6.10 8.21 1.88
C ASP A 130 6.74 7.20 0.92
N LEU A 131 5.94 6.71 -0.04
CA LEU A 131 6.35 5.73 -1.05
C LEU A 131 6.48 6.44 -2.40
N HIS A 132 7.69 6.86 -2.74
CA HIS A 132 8.00 7.58 -3.98
C HIS A 132 7.19 8.89 -4.14
N GLY A 133 7.05 9.66 -3.06
CA GLY A 133 6.33 10.93 -3.04
C GLY A 133 4.82 10.77 -2.88
N VAL A 134 4.35 9.56 -2.55
CA VAL A 134 2.94 9.25 -2.28
C VAL A 134 2.78 8.83 -0.83
N LYS A 135 1.94 9.57 -0.09
CA LYS A 135 1.61 9.24 1.30
C LYS A 135 0.60 8.10 1.33
N VAL A 136 0.98 6.98 1.94
CA VAL A 136 0.16 5.78 2.05
C VAL A 136 0.01 5.38 3.52
N LYS A 137 -1.20 4.99 3.92
CA LYS A 137 -1.44 4.43 5.26
C LYS A 137 -1.01 2.97 5.28
N VAL A 138 -0.18 2.60 6.22
CA VAL A 138 0.37 1.24 6.40
C VAL A 138 0.25 0.86 7.86
N TYR A 139 -0.06 -0.39 8.17
CA TYR A 139 0.01 -0.83 9.56
C TYR A 139 1.46 -0.90 10.05
N SER A 140 1.68 -0.53 11.31
CA SER A 140 2.97 -0.61 11.99
C SER A 140 3.54 -2.02 11.94
N ALA A 141 4.84 -2.16 12.13
CA ALA A 141 5.49 -3.47 12.12
C ALA A 141 4.87 -4.41 13.17
N ALA A 142 4.69 -3.94 14.41
CA ALA A 142 4.10 -4.75 15.49
C ALA A 142 2.66 -5.18 15.19
N LYS A 143 1.84 -4.27 14.66
CA LYS A 143 0.47 -4.59 14.22
C LYS A 143 0.48 -5.58 13.07
N THR A 144 1.40 -5.43 12.12
CA THR A 144 1.52 -6.32 10.96
C THR A 144 1.88 -7.74 11.39
N VAL A 145 2.79 -7.92 12.35
CA VAL A 145 3.11 -9.24 12.93
C VAL A 145 1.86 -9.84 13.58
N ALA A 146 1.17 -9.10 14.45
CA ALA A 146 -0.04 -9.58 15.10
C ALA A 146 -1.15 -9.96 14.10
N ASP A 147 -1.32 -9.19 13.02
CA ASP A 147 -2.24 -9.51 11.94
C ASP A 147 -1.83 -10.78 11.18
N CYS A 148 -0.54 -11.03 10.95
CA CYS A 148 -0.09 -12.27 10.31
C CYS A 148 -0.48 -13.50 11.15
N PHE A 149 -0.33 -13.45 12.48
CA PHE A 149 -0.84 -14.51 13.36
C PHE A 149 -2.36 -14.64 13.30
N LYS A 150 -3.08 -13.51 13.29
CA LYS A 150 -4.55 -13.50 13.23
C LYS A 150 -5.07 -14.13 11.95
N PHE A 151 -4.43 -13.81 10.83
CA PHE A 151 -4.82 -14.24 9.49
C PHE A 151 -3.90 -15.32 8.93
N ARG A 152 -3.23 -16.10 9.79
CA ARG A 152 -2.34 -17.22 9.40
C ARG A 152 -3.01 -18.24 8.48
N ASN A 153 -4.33 -18.42 8.58
CA ASN A 153 -5.08 -19.28 7.66
C ASN A 153 -5.17 -18.73 6.22
N LYS A 154 -4.82 -17.46 6.01
CA LYS A 154 -4.79 -16.79 4.70
C LYS A 154 -3.38 -16.59 4.17
N VAL A 155 -2.43 -16.24 5.04
CA VAL A 155 -1.06 -15.90 4.64
C VAL A 155 -0.04 -17.01 4.91
N GLY A 156 -0.40 -18.03 5.71
CA GLY A 156 0.53 -19.06 6.17
C GLY A 156 1.05 -18.80 7.58
N MET A 157 1.32 -19.88 8.31
CA MET A 157 1.91 -19.80 9.66
C MET A 157 3.42 -19.50 9.59
N ASP A 158 4.09 -20.04 8.58
CA ASP A 158 5.46 -19.73 8.20
C ASP A 158 5.68 -18.23 7.99
N VAL A 159 4.78 -17.54 7.28
CA VAL A 159 4.83 -16.09 7.09
C VAL A 159 4.70 -15.34 8.41
N ALA A 160 3.82 -15.78 9.32
CA ALA A 160 3.67 -15.16 10.64
C ALA A 160 4.92 -15.32 11.51
N LEU A 161 5.56 -16.50 11.44
CA LEU A 161 6.80 -16.79 12.15
C LEU A 161 8.00 -16.02 11.58
N GLU A 162 8.11 -15.93 10.25
CA GLU A 162 9.11 -15.10 9.58
C GLU A 162 8.96 -13.64 9.99
N ALA A 163 7.74 -13.09 9.91
CA ALA A 163 7.47 -11.71 10.29
C ALA A 163 7.88 -11.40 11.74
N LEU A 164 7.61 -12.31 12.68
CA LEU A 164 8.02 -12.13 14.08
C LEU A 164 9.54 -12.13 14.22
N ARG A 165 10.22 -13.11 13.60
CA ARG A 165 11.68 -13.26 13.67
C ARG A 165 12.40 -12.09 13.03
N GLU A 166 12.00 -11.71 11.82
CA GLU A 166 12.62 -10.61 11.07
C GLU A 166 12.29 -9.25 11.70
N GLY A 167 11.06 -9.06 12.19
CA GLY A 167 10.69 -7.86 12.93
C GLY A 167 11.57 -7.66 14.16
N HIS A 168 11.85 -8.74 14.91
CA HIS A 168 12.79 -8.71 16.03
C HIS A 168 14.23 -8.44 15.57
N ARG A 169 14.72 -9.21 14.59
CA ARG A 169 16.10 -9.14 14.08
C ARG A 169 16.44 -7.74 13.57
N LEU A 170 15.50 -7.09 12.88
CA LEU A 170 15.62 -5.74 12.34
C LEU A 170 15.27 -4.65 13.37
N LYS A 171 14.93 -5.01 14.61
CA LYS A 171 14.55 -4.10 15.70
C LYS A 171 13.38 -3.18 15.32
N LEU A 172 12.44 -3.68 14.52
CA LEU A 172 11.24 -2.96 14.11
C LEU A 172 10.11 -3.06 15.13
N VAL A 173 10.22 -3.99 16.08
CA VAL A 173 9.19 -4.27 17.08
C VAL A 173 9.81 -4.52 18.44
N THR A 174 9.16 -4.02 19.49
CA THR A 174 9.43 -4.39 20.88
C THR A 174 8.42 -5.42 21.38
N VAL A 175 8.76 -6.14 22.46
CA VAL A 175 7.83 -7.08 23.11
C VAL A 175 6.56 -6.34 23.57
N SER A 176 6.69 -5.15 24.14
CA SER A 176 5.54 -4.35 24.58
C SER A 176 4.59 -4.06 23.41
N GLU A 177 5.11 -3.53 22.31
CA GLU A 177 4.29 -3.19 21.13
C GLU A 177 3.64 -4.42 20.51
N LEU A 178 4.36 -5.56 20.46
CA LEU A 178 3.79 -6.82 19.98
C LEU A 178 2.64 -7.29 20.86
N MET A 179 2.79 -7.23 22.18
CA MET A 179 1.76 -7.68 23.12
C MET A 179 0.54 -6.76 23.11
N ASP A 180 0.73 -5.45 22.99
CA ASP A 180 -0.36 -4.47 22.80
C ASP A 180 -1.12 -4.73 21.51
N ALA A 181 -0.40 -4.90 20.40
CA ALA A 181 -0.97 -5.24 19.10
C ALA A 181 -1.72 -6.58 19.15
N ALA A 182 -1.17 -7.58 19.83
CA ALA A 182 -1.76 -8.90 19.97
C ALA A 182 -3.06 -8.88 20.79
N ALA A 183 -3.12 -8.08 21.86
CA ALA A 183 -4.33 -7.90 22.65
C ALA A 183 -5.44 -7.28 21.81
N ILE A 184 -5.13 -6.21 21.07
CA ILE A 184 -6.09 -5.53 20.18
C ILE A 184 -6.55 -6.46 19.05
N CYS A 185 -5.63 -7.24 18.49
CA CYS A 185 -5.92 -8.19 17.42
C CYS A 185 -6.60 -9.47 17.91
N ARG A 186 -6.64 -9.71 19.24
CA ARG A 186 -7.15 -10.91 19.92
C ARG A 186 -6.36 -12.19 19.59
N VAL A 187 -5.04 -12.07 19.56
CA VAL A 187 -4.11 -13.17 19.26
C VAL A 187 -3.05 -13.38 20.34
N THR A 188 -3.17 -12.75 21.51
CA THR A 188 -2.21 -12.89 22.63
C THR A 188 -1.85 -14.33 22.90
N LYS A 189 -2.83 -15.21 23.16
CA LYS A 189 -2.59 -16.64 23.44
C LYS A 189 -1.86 -17.39 22.32
N ILE A 190 -1.99 -16.91 21.08
CA ILE A 190 -1.38 -17.54 19.91
C ILE A 190 0.07 -17.07 19.77
N ILE A 191 0.35 -15.78 19.99
CA ILE A 191 1.66 -15.20 19.77
C ILE A 191 2.62 -15.40 20.96
N THR A 192 2.10 -15.42 22.20
CA THR A 192 2.88 -15.55 23.44
C THR A 192 3.95 -16.64 23.40
N PRO A 193 3.65 -17.91 23.09
CA PRO A 193 4.68 -18.97 23.12
C PRO A 193 5.83 -18.71 22.14
N TYR A 194 5.57 -18.02 21.03
CA TYR A 194 6.60 -17.69 20.05
C TYR A 194 7.45 -16.49 20.50
N VAL A 195 6.83 -15.51 21.16
CA VAL A 195 7.55 -14.36 21.73
C VAL A 195 8.46 -14.81 22.87
N GLU A 196 7.96 -15.63 23.81
CA GLU A 196 8.77 -16.15 24.92
C GLU A 196 9.97 -16.97 24.43
N SER A 197 9.83 -17.69 23.32
CA SER A 197 10.94 -18.44 22.72
C SER A 197 11.96 -17.57 22.00
N LEU A 198 11.59 -16.37 21.54
CA LEU A 198 12.44 -15.49 20.73
C LEU A 198 13.10 -14.36 21.53
N PHE A 199 12.48 -13.98 22.64
CA PHE A 199 12.93 -12.91 23.54
C PHE A 199 13.17 -13.50 24.94
N PRO A 200 14.26 -14.26 25.14
CA PRO A 200 14.61 -14.83 26.45
C PRO A 200 15.06 -13.77 27.46
#